data_AF-A0A945YE36-F1
#
_entry.id   AF-A0A945YE36-F1
#
_cell.length_a   1.000
_cell.length_b   1.000
_cell.length_c   1.000
_cell.angle_alpha   90.00
_cell.angle_beta   90.00
_cell.angle_gamma   90.00
#
_symmetry.space_group_name_H-M   'P 1'
#
loop_
_entity.id
_entity.type
_entity.pdbx_description
1 polymer ?
#
loop_
_entity_poly.entity_id
_entity_poly.type
_entity_poly.pdbx_seq_one_letter_code
_entity_poly.pdbx_strand_id
1 'polypeptide(L)'
;MQLLLTILGIAAQVVLIAMAADFVAGLIHWAEDAYFTEDTPLIGQWVIKPNIVHHHFPRYFTTLSWWESSKLLVFIGAATLGISALLGWFSWQLALFVVISANANHVHKLSHRTRKENGPIISKLQDWKILLTPYQHGLHHTDPKNTYYCPVTNLVNPILERINFWEHAEAIIERLTGITHRHDTAVRGNGPGPHWLDAYRPPRPAPAIISTKTRCTCDDCPNASSKGPCARKKRPARMKYVGRKARPTGHQNQLTKV
;
A
#
# COMPACT_ATOMS: atom_id res chain seq x y z
N MET A 1 14.62 -36.68 18.73
CA MET A 1 15.26 -35.36 18.94
C MET A 1 15.80 -34.77 17.63
N GLN A 2 16.65 -35.47 16.87
CA GLN A 2 17.25 -34.96 15.62
C GLN A 2 16.22 -34.51 14.56
N LEU A 3 15.15 -35.29 14.34
CA LEU A 3 14.11 -34.95 13.37
C LEU A 3 13.38 -33.65 13.75
N LEU A 4 13.02 -33.48 15.02
CA LEU A 4 12.36 -32.28 15.53
C LEU A 4 13.24 -31.04 15.33
N LEU A 5 14.51 -31.13 15.70
CA LEU A 5 15.46 -30.02 15.51
C LEU A 5 15.62 -29.66 14.02
N THR A 6 15.62 -30.66 13.14
CA THR A 6 15.70 -30.44 11.68
C THR A 6 14.46 -29.71 11.18
N ILE A 7 13.26 -30.15 11.58
CA ILE A 7 12.00 -29.50 11.19
C ILE A 7 11.96 -28.05 11.68
N LEU A 8 12.32 -27.81 12.94
CA LEU A 8 12.38 -26.45 13.50
C LEU A 8 13.41 -25.58 12.78
N GLY A 9 14.57 -26.14 12.44
CA GLY A 9 15.61 -25.44 11.69
C GLY A 9 15.18 -25.07 10.26
N ILE A 10 14.43 -25.94 9.57
CA ILE A 10 13.87 -25.64 8.25
C ILE A 10 12.78 -24.56 8.37
N ALA A 11 11.88 -24.67 9.36
CA ALA A 11 10.84 -23.68 9.60
C ALA A 11 11.43 -22.29 9.89
N ALA A 12 12.47 -22.22 10.72
CA ALA A 12 13.20 -20.98 11.00
C ALA A 12 13.83 -20.39 9.74
N GLN A 13 14.46 -21.22 8.89
CA GLN A 13 15.00 -20.77 7.61
C GLN A 13 13.91 -20.19 6.70
N VAL A 14 12.75 -20.85 6.57
CA VAL A 14 11.64 -20.35 5.76
C VAL A 14 11.19 -18.96 6.22
N VAL A 15 11.03 -18.76 7.54
CA VAL A 15 10.63 -17.45 8.09
C VAL A 15 11.70 -16.39 7.83
N LEU A 16 12.98 -16.69 8.09
CA LEU A 16 14.08 -15.75 7.86
C LEU A 16 14.23 -15.38 6.38
N ILE A 17 14.06 -16.34 5.47
CA ILE A 17 14.09 -16.10 4.02
C ILE A 17 12.92 -15.21 3.59
N ALA A 18 11.71 -15.46 4.12
CA ALA A 18 10.55 -14.60 3.85
C ALA A 18 10.78 -13.17 4.34
N MET A 19 11.32 -13.00 5.54
CA MET A 19 11.69 -11.68 6.08
C MET A 19 12.79 -11.00 5.25
N ALA A 20 13.80 -11.75 4.80
CA ALA A 20 14.85 -11.20 3.94
C ALA A 20 14.30 -10.74 2.58
N ALA A 21 13.44 -11.55 1.95
CA ALA A 21 12.80 -11.18 0.68
C ALA A 21 11.90 -9.94 0.82
N ASP A 22 11.16 -9.84 1.93
CA ASP A 22 10.31 -8.70 2.25
C ASP A 22 11.14 -7.44 2.55
N PHE A 23 12.26 -7.57 3.26
CA PHE A 23 13.20 -6.49 3.50
C PHE A 23 13.81 -5.95 2.20
N VAL A 24 14.30 -6.84 1.33
CA VAL A 24 14.86 -6.44 0.02
C VAL A 24 13.80 -5.77 -0.85
N ALA A 25 12.57 -6.29 -0.88
CA ALA A 25 11.47 -5.63 -1.58
C ALA A 25 11.17 -4.24 -0.99
N GLY A 26 11.22 -4.10 0.34
CA GLY A 26 11.07 -2.81 1.02
C GLY A 26 12.19 -1.82 0.71
N LEU A 27 13.45 -2.25 0.63
CA LEU A 27 14.57 -1.40 0.23
C LEU A 27 14.41 -0.87 -1.19
N ILE A 28 13.97 -1.73 -2.12
CA ILE A 28 13.71 -1.33 -3.50
C ILE A 28 12.55 -0.32 -3.54
N HIS A 29 11.43 -0.63 -2.88
CA HIS A 29 10.26 0.25 -2.82
C HIS A 29 10.61 1.63 -2.20
N TRP A 30 11.35 1.65 -1.09
CA TRP A 30 11.87 2.88 -0.49
C TRP A 30 12.75 3.66 -1.47
N ALA A 31 13.66 3.00 -2.19
CA ALA A 31 14.51 3.70 -3.16
C ALA A 31 13.72 4.29 -4.33
N GLU A 32 12.70 3.56 -4.82
CA GLU A 32 11.76 4.07 -5.84
C GLU A 32 11.04 5.34 -5.36
N ASP A 33 10.61 5.35 -4.10
CA ASP A 33 9.89 6.46 -3.49
C ASP A 33 10.78 7.64 -3.11
N ALA A 34 12.01 7.38 -2.67
CA ALA A 34 12.87 8.40 -2.09
C ALA A 34 13.83 9.04 -3.10
N TYR A 35 14.30 8.30 -4.13
CA TYR A 35 15.46 8.76 -4.91
C TYR A 35 15.30 8.71 -6.43
N PHE A 36 14.31 8.01 -6.96
CA PHE A 36 14.14 7.88 -8.40
C PHE A 36 12.95 8.65 -8.95
N THR A 37 13.00 8.95 -10.25
CA THR A 37 11.96 9.65 -10.98
C THR A 37 11.57 8.87 -12.24
N GLU A 38 10.45 9.24 -12.86
CA GLU A 38 10.02 8.67 -14.13
C GLU A 38 11.04 8.80 -15.28
N ASP A 39 12.00 9.72 -15.15
CA ASP A 39 13.05 9.99 -16.13
C ASP A 39 14.35 9.23 -15.83
N THR A 40 14.38 8.45 -14.74
CA THR A 40 15.57 7.67 -14.38
C THR A 40 15.87 6.65 -15.49
N PRO A 41 17.10 6.60 -16.04
CA PRO A 41 17.45 5.66 -17.09
C PRO A 41 17.15 4.21 -16.71
N LEU A 42 16.72 3.41 -17.69
CA LEU A 42 16.39 1.98 -17.58
C LEU A 42 15.16 1.63 -16.71
N ILE A 43 14.97 2.28 -15.56
CA ILE A 43 13.92 1.92 -14.58
C ILE A 43 12.74 2.89 -14.53
N GLY A 44 12.91 4.13 -14.99
CA GLY A 44 11.90 5.20 -14.89
C GLY A 44 10.55 4.80 -15.51
N GLN A 45 10.57 4.34 -16.76
CA GLN A 45 9.38 3.92 -17.50
C GLN A 45 8.72 2.64 -16.93
N TRP A 46 9.53 1.67 -16.48
CA TRP A 46 9.07 0.30 -16.22
C TRP A 46 8.84 -0.02 -14.75
N VAL A 47 9.39 0.79 -13.84
CA VAL A 47 9.35 0.59 -12.39
C VAL A 47 8.78 1.84 -11.72
N ILE A 48 9.41 3.00 -11.94
CA ILE A 48 9.06 4.23 -11.21
C ILE A 48 7.72 4.80 -11.62
N LYS A 49 7.42 4.90 -12.92
CA LYS A 49 6.09 5.35 -13.41
C LYS A 49 4.95 4.49 -12.86
N PRO A 50 4.98 3.15 -12.96
CA PRO A 50 3.98 2.30 -12.31
C PRO A 50 3.82 2.55 -10.81
N ASN A 51 4.92 2.77 -10.09
CA ASN A 51 4.87 3.07 -8.66
C ASN A 51 4.25 4.46 -8.37
N ILE A 52 4.59 5.50 -9.13
CA ILE A 52 3.93 6.82 -9.04
C ILE A 52 2.41 6.70 -9.32
N VAL A 53 2.02 5.97 -10.37
CA VAL A 53 0.59 5.68 -10.65
C VAL A 53 -0.06 5.00 -9.45
N HIS A 54 0.64 4.04 -8.84
CA HIS A 54 0.16 3.33 -7.67
C HIS A 54 -0.06 4.26 -6.47
N HIS A 55 0.86 5.16 -6.16
CA HIS A 55 0.72 6.10 -5.03
C HIS A 55 -0.40 7.13 -5.23
N HIS A 56 -0.65 7.58 -6.46
CA HIS A 56 -1.76 8.47 -6.79
C HIS A 56 -3.11 7.75 -6.91
N PHE A 57 -3.12 6.55 -7.47
CA PHE A 57 -4.31 5.74 -7.72
C PHE A 57 -4.10 4.30 -7.20
N PRO A 58 -4.15 4.07 -5.87
CA PRO A 58 -3.76 2.78 -5.26
C PRO A 58 -4.46 1.56 -5.86
N ARG A 59 -5.74 1.70 -6.20
CA ARG A 59 -6.52 0.61 -6.78
C ARG A 59 -6.27 0.36 -8.27
N TYR A 60 -5.59 1.24 -9.00
CA TYR A 60 -5.13 0.95 -10.37
C TYR A 60 -4.27 -0.30 -10.39
N PHE A 61 -3.44 -0.50 -9.36
CA PHE A 61 -2.57 -1.68 -9.27
C PHE A 61 -3.35 -3.01 -9.27
N THR A 62 -4.60 -2.99 -8.79
CA THR A 62 -5.47 -4.18 -8.74
C THR A 62 -6.06 -4.57 -10.10
N THR A 63 -5.96 -3.72 -11.12
CA THR A 63 -6.45 -4.01 -12.48
C THR A 63 -5.41 -4.76 -13.32
N LEU A 64 -4.13 -4.70 -12.93
CA LEU A 64 -3.06 -5.41 -13.62
C LEU A 64 -3.17 -6.92 -13.39
N SER A 65 -2.90 -7.71 -14.42
CA SER A 65 -2.64 -9.16 -14.30
C SER A 65 -1.40 -9.44 -13.44
N TRP A 66 -1.21 -10.70 -13.04
CA TRP A 66 0.01 -11.11 -12.33
C TRP A 66 1.26 -10.86 -13.20
N TRP A 67 1.20 -11.22 -14.48
CA TRP A 67 2.32 -11.07 -15.41
C TRP A 67 2.72 -9.61 -15.60
N GLU A 68 1.76 -8.70 -15.82
CA GLU A 68 2.04 -7.28 -15.99
C GLU A 68 2.76 -6.67 -14.80
N SER A 69 2.42 -7.08 -13.58
CA SER A 69 3.06 -6.59 -12.35
C SER A 69 4.33 -7.35 -11.97
N SER A 70 4.55 -8.59 -12.42
CA SER A 70 5.63 -9.44 -11.89
C SER A 70 6.70 -9.81 -12.92
N LYS A 71 6.50 -9.59 -14.23
CA LYS A 71 7.41 -10.06 -15.28
C LYS A 71 8.88 -9.67 -15.05
N LEU A 72 9.15 -8.43 -14.63
CA LEU A 72 10.52 -7.97 -14.39
C LEU A 72 11.17 -8.75 -13.24
N LEU A 73 10.45 -8.93 -12.13
CA LEU A 73 10.93 -9.65 -10.96
C LEU A 73 11.10 -11.15 -11.29
N VAL A 74 10.23 -11.72 -12.14
CA VAL A 74 10.38 -13.09 -12.65
C VAL A 74 11.64 -13.24 -13.50
N PHE A 75 11.91 -12.32 -14.44
CA PHE A 75 13.12 -12.38 -15.26
C PHE A 75 14.40 -12.22 -14.43
N ILE A 76 14.43 -11.25 -13.49
CA ILE A 76 15.55 -11.08 -12.56
C ILE A 76 15.74 -12.34 -11.70
N GLY A 77 14.65 -12.89 -11.18
CA GLY A 77 14.66 -14.13 -10.41
C GLY A 77 15.19 -15.32 -11.20
N ALA A 78 14.71 -15.52 -12.42
CA ALA A 78 15.15 -16.60 -13.31
C ALA A 78 16.64 -16.47 -13.66
N ALA A 79 17.10 -15.25 -13.98
CA ALA A 79 18.51 -14.97 -14.22
C ALA A 79 19.36 -15.26 -12.96
N THR A 80 18.89 -14.85 -11.78
CA THR A 80 19.57 -15.11 -10.50
C THR A 80 19.74 -16.59 -10.23
N LEU A 81 18.67 -17.39 -10.42
CA LEU A 81 18.73 -18.84 -10.25
C LEU A 81 19.61 -19.51 -11.30
N GLY A 82 19.52 -19.08 -12.56
CA GLY A 82 20.33 -19.60 -13.66
C GLY A 82 21.83 -19.36 -13.44
N ILE A 83 22.22 -18.13 -13.13
CA ILE A 83 23.62 -17.77 -12.84
C ILE A 83 24.11 -18.53 -11.60
N SER A 84 23.29 -18.59 -10.54
CA SER A 84 23.62 -19.34 -9.33
C SER A 84 23.86 -20.82 -9.61
N ALA A 85 23.03 -21.45 -10.46
CA ALA A 85 23.22 -22.84 -10.86
C ALA A 85 24.52 -23.04 -11.65
N LEU A 86 24.85 -22.14 -12.59
CA LEU A 86 26.09 -22.19 -13.35
C LEU A 86 27.34 -22.04 -12.47
N LEU A 87 27.24 -21.26 -11.40
CA LEU A 87 28.33 -21.05 -10.42
C LEU A 87 28.36 -22.11 -9.29
N GLY A 88 27.43 -23.06 -9.28
CA GLY A 88 27.33 -24.08 -8.23
C GLY A 88 26.83 -23.54 -6.88
N TRP A 89 26.18 -22.39 -6.86
CA TRP A 89 25.63 -21.74 -5.65
C TRP A 89 24.13 -21.95 -5.45
N PHE A 90 23.50 -22.74 -6.32
CA PHE A 90 22.06 -22.97 -6.25
C PHE A 90 21.69 -23.68 -4.95
N SER A 91 20.62 -23.21 -4.32
CA SER A 91 20.08 -23.80 -3.10
C SER A 91 18.56 -23.63 -3.05
N TRP A 92 17.88 -24.48 -2.28
CA TRP A 92 16.43 -24.34 -2.08
C TRP A 92 16.09 -23.03 -1.34
N GLN A 93 17.01 -22.53 -0.51
CA GLN A 93 16.87 -21.26 0.18
C GLN A 93 16.85 -20.09 -0.81
N LEU A 94 17.78 -20.07 -1.76
CA LEU A 94 17.80 -19.07 -2.82
C LEU A 94 16.56 -19.19 -3.71
N ALA A 95 16.15 -20.41 -4.06
CA ALA A 95 14.92 -20.65 -4.82
C ALA A 95 13.69 -20.09 -4.09
N LEU A 96 13.57 -20.33 -2.78
CA LEU A 96 12.47 -19.80 -1.97
C LEU A 96 12.51 -18.27 -1.90
N PHE A 97 13.70 -17.68 -1.68
CA PHE A 97 13.88 -16.23 -1.69
C PHE A 97 13.37 -15.63 -3.00
N VAL A 98 13.81 -16.16 -4.14
CA VAL A 98 13.42 -15.70 -5.47
C VAL A 98 11.91 -15.86 -5.71
N VAL A 99 11.31 -16.98 -5.30
CA VAL A 99 9.86 -17.20 -5.45
C VAL A 99 9.06 -16.18 -4.65
N ILE A 100 9.47 -15.87 -3.42
CA ILE A 100 8.81 -14.85 -2.60
C ILE A 100 8.99 -13.46 -3.23
N SER A 101 10.22 -13.09 -3.60
CA SER A 101 10.51 -11.80 -4.24
C SER A 101 9.74 -11.61 -5.55
N ALA A 102 9.67 -12.63 -6.42
CA ALA A 102 8.91 -12.57 -7.67
C ALA A 102 7.40 -12.36 -7.46
N ASN A 103 6.88 -12.70 -6.28
CA ASN A 103 5.49 -12.51 -5.88
C ASN A 103 5.27 -11.28 -4.98
N ALA A 104 6.29 -10.47 -4.69
CA ALA A 104 6.14 -9.29 -3.83
C ALA A 104 5.05 -8.34 -4.34
N ASN A 105 5.07 -8.02 -5.63
CA ASN A 105 4.04 -7.19 -6.29
C ASN A 105 2.64 -7.82 -6.24
N HIS A 106 2.55 -9.15 -6.24
CA HIS A 106 1.26 -9.81 -6.09
C HIS A 106 0.71 -9.63 -4.68
N VAL A 107 1.54 -9.83 -3.65
CA VAL A 107 1.12 -9.65 -2.25
C VAL A 107 0.79 -8.19 -1.95
N HIS A 108 1.59 -7.26 -2.46
CA HIS A 108 1.31 -5.82 -2.43
C HIS A 108 -0.07 -5.52 -3.04
N LYS A 109 -0.37 -6.05 -4.22
CA LYS A 109 -1.68 -5.89 -4.86
C LYS A 109 -2.83 -6.44 -4.01
N LEU A 110 -2.63 -7.55 -3.31
CA LEU A 110 -3.63 -8.12 -2.40
C LEU A 110 -3.93 -7.20 -1.21
N SER A 111 -3.04 -6.29 -0.82
CA SER A 111 -3.30 -5.32 0.26
C SER A 111 -4.20 -4.16 -0.18
N HIS A 112 -4.34 -3.90 -1.49
CA HIS A 112 -5.28 -2.90 -2.05
C HIS A 112 -6.67 -3.43 -2.36
N ARG A 113 -6.83 -4.75 -2.31
CA ARG A 113 -8.10 -5.43 -2.56
C ARG A 113 -8.93 -5.47 -1.28
N THR A 114 -10.25 -5.43 -1.47
CA THR A 114 -11.21 -5.67 -0.40
C THR A 114 -11.17 -7.14 0.03
N ARG A 115 -11.62 -7.41 1.26
CA ARG A 115 -11.75 -8.78 1.78
C ARG A 115 -12.58 -9.68 0.87
N LYS A 116 -13.67 -9.14 0.29
CA LYS A 116 -14.52 -9.87 -0.66
C LYS A 116 -13.76 -10.24 -1.93
N GLU A 117 -12.96 -9.31 -2.47
CA GLU A 117 -12.14 -9.58 -3.65
C GLU A 117 -11.06 -10.61 -3.37
N ASN A 118 -10.44 -10.60 -2.19
CA ASN A 118 -9.39 -11.55 -1.80
C ASN A 118 -9.89 -12.97 -1.49
N GLY A 119 -11.17 -13.11 -1.13
CA GLY A 119 -11.74 -14.39 -0.71
C GLY A 119 -11.21 -14.84 0.67
N PRO A 120 -11.70 -15.99 1.18
CA PRO A 120 -11.47 -16.39 2.56
C PRO A 120 -10.02 -16.76 2.87
N ILE A 121 -9.32 -17.41 1.94
CA ILE A 121 -7.95 -17.92 2.16
C ILE A 121 -6.97 -16.76 2.33
N ILE A 122 -6.88 -15.86 1.35
CA ILE A 122 -5.97 -14.70 1.40
C ILE A 122 -6.32 -13.82 2.60
N SER A 123 -7.61 -13.56 2.82
CA SER A 123 -8.06 -12.76 3.96
C SER A 123 -7.63 -13.38 5.29
N LYS A 124 -7.65 -14.71 5.42
CA LYS A 124 -7.20 -15.40 6.63
C LYS A 124 -5.68 -15.33 6.82
N LEU A 125 -4.91 -15.45 5.74
CA LEU A 125 -3.45 -15.27 5.78
C LEU A 125 -3.07 -13.84 6.20
N GLN A 126 -3.83 -12.84 5.76
CA GLN A 126 -3.69 -11.45 6.22
C GLN A 126 -4.10 -11.30 7.70
N ASP A 127 -5.19 -11.95 8.14
CA ASP A 127 -5.58 -11.95 9.56
C ASP A 127 -4.46 -12.54 10.46
N TRP A 128 -3.81 -13.60 9.99
CA TRP A 128 -2.67 -14.25 10.64
C TRP A 128 -1.33 -13.53 10.48
N LYS A 129 -1.30 -12.37 9.79
CA LYS A 129 -0.08 -11.57 9.60
C LYS A 129 1.03 -12.27 8.81
N ILE A 130 0.69 -13.35 8.11
CA ILE A 130 1.61 -14.05 7.20
C ILE A 130 1.79 -13.21 5.94
N LEU A 131 0.70 -12.71 5.37
CA LEU A 131 0.71 -11.76 4.26
C LEU A 131 0.46 -10.34 4.77
N LEU A 132 1.03 -9.36 4.10
CA LEU A 132 0.79 -7.94 4.38
C LEU A 132 -0.70 -7.60 4.36
N THR A 133 -1.15 -6.97 5.43
CA THR A 133 -2.54 -6.52 5.62
C THR A 133 -2.80 -5.18 4.95
N PRO A 134 -4.04 -4.93 4.47
CA PRO A 134 -4.44 -3.62 3.98
C PRO A 134 -4.22 -2.49 4.98
N TYR A 135 -4.37 -2.78 6.28
CA TYR A 135 -4.13 -1.81 7.34
C TYR A 135 -2.68 -1.34 7.38
N GLN A 136 -1.71 -2.26 7.48
CA GLN A 136 -0.30 -1.87 7.58
C GLN A 136 0.19 -1.22 6.30
N HIS A 137 -0.23 -1.72 5.13
CA HIS A 137 0.10 -1.05 3.88
C HIS A 137 -0.55 0.33 3.73
N GLY A 138 -1.75 0.52 4.30
CA GLY A 138 -2.39 1.83 4.36
C GLY A 138 -1.62 2.88 5.18
N LEU A 139 -0.78 2.45 6.13
CA LEU A 139 0.11 3.36 6.87
C LEU A 139 1.16 3.98 5.93
N HIS A 140 1.73 3.18 5.03
CA HIS A 140 2.63 3.66 3.99
C HIS A 140 1.96 4.66 3.03
N HIS A 141 0.69 4.44 2.67
CA HIS A 141 -0.07 5.40 1.85
C HIS A 141 -0.54 6.66 2.58
N THR A 142 -0.31 6.74 3.90
CA THR A 142 -0.68 7.91 4.70
C THR A 142 0.46 8.94 4.68
N ASP A 143 0.12 10.22 4.51
CA ASP A 143 1.12 11.29 4.51
C ASP A 143 1.98 11.24 5.79
N PRO A 144 3.31 11.39 5.69
CA PRO A 144 4.05 11.87 4.50
C PRO A 144 4.57 10.75 3.56
N LYS A 145 4.04 9.52 3.65
CA LYS A 145 4.38 8.36 2.79
C LYS A 145 5.82 7.86 2.87
N ASN A 146 6.45 8.03 4.03
CA ASN A 146 7.87 7.72 4.22
C ASN A 146 8.15 6.54 5.17
N THR A 147 7.21 5.60 5.29
CA THR A 147 7.24 4.52 6.32
C THR A 147 6.61 3.23 5.78
N TYR A 148 6.81 2.09 6.46
CA TYR A 148 6.15 0.81 6.16
C TYR A 148 6.35 0.29 4.72
N TYR A 149 7.57 0.39 4.18
CA TYR A 149 7.84 0.05 2.77
C TYR A 149 7.80 -1.44 2.43
N CYS A 150 7.98 -2.37 3.38
CA CYS A 150 8.04 -3.81 3.11
C CYS A 150 6.66 -4.36 2.69
N PRO A 151 6.49 -4.89 1.46
CA PRO A 151 5.18 -5.15 0.87
C PRO A 151 4.63 -6.58 1.03
N VAL A 152 5.40 -7.52 1.61
CA VAL A 152 5.12 -8.96 1.57
C VAL A 152 4.52 -9.49 2.86
N THR A 153 5.11 -9.19 4.01
CA THR A 153 4.67 -9.73 5.31
C THR A 153 4.29 -8.61 6.27
N ASN A 154 3.66 -8.97 7.39
CA ASN A 154 3.45 -8.01 8.48
C ASN A 154 4.60 -7.96 9.50
N LEU A 155 5.67 -8.72 9.29
CA LEU A 155 6.72 -8.98 10.28
C LEU A 155 7.86 -7.96 10.24
N VAL A 156 8.30 -7.56 9.05
CA VAL A 156 9.52 -6.76 8.89
C VAL A 156 9.29 -5.30 9.26
N ASN A 157 8.21 -4.68 8.77
CA ASN A 157 7.96 -3.26 9.01
C ASN A 157 7.99 -2.87 10.51
N PRO A 158 7.29 -3.55 11.44
CA PRO A 158 7.33 -3.17 12.86
C PRO A 158 8.74 -3.13 13.48
N ILE A 159 9.65 -3.97 12.97
CA ILE A 159 11.05 -3.98 13.41
C ILE A 159 11.77 -2.74 12.89
N LEU A 160 11.64 -2.44 11.60
CA LEU A 160 12.28 -1.30 10.95
C LEU A 160 11.76 0.05 11.48
N GLU A 161 10.46 0.16 11.69
CA GLU A 161 9.86 1.38 12.27
C GLU A 161 10.32 1.58 13.72
N ARG A 162 10.47 0.52 14.51
CA ARG A 162 10.93 0.62 15.91
C ARG A 162 12.34 1.17 16.02
N ILE A 163 13.19 0.91 15.03
CA ILE A 163 14.58 1.39 14.99
C ILE A 163 14.74 2.64 14.10
N ASN A 164 13.63 3.23 13.62
CA ASN A 164 13.61 4.34 12.67
C ASN A 164 14.56 4.10 11.48
N PHE A 165 14.55 2.89 10.92
CA PHE A 165 15.54 2.47 9.93
C PHE A 165 15.62 3.42 8.73
N TRP A 166 14.47 3.82 8.19
CA TRP A 166 14.36 4.65 6.99
C TRP A 166 14.93 6.06 7.20
N GLU A 167 14.56 6.70 8.31
CA GLU A 167 15.07 8.03 8.67
C GLU A 167 16.60 8.03 8.83
N HIS A 168 17.15 7.00 9.48
CA HIS A 168 18.60 6.87 9.61
C HIS A 168 19.29 6.59 8.28
N ALA A 169 18.70 5.76 7.42
CA ALA A 169 19.25 5.48 6.09
C ALA A 169 19.28 6.75 5.23
N GLU A 170 18.20 7.54 5.24
CA GLU A 170 18.12 8.82 4.54
C GLU A 170 19.14 9.83 5.08
N ALA A 171 19.27 9.95 6.41
CA ALA A 171 20.26 10.84 7.04
C ALA A 171 21.70 10.47 6.69
N ILE A 172 22.01 9.17 6.58
CA ILE A 172 23.33 8.70 6.16
C ILE A 172 23.58 9.07 4.69
N ILE A 173 22.62 8.84 3.80
CA ILE A 173 22.74 9.20 2.37
C ILE A 173 22.93 10.69 2.20
N GLU A 174 22.11 11.50 2.87
CA GLU A 174 22.21 12.96 2.82
C GLU A 174 23.57 13.44 3.32
N ARG A 175 24.05 12.90 4.46
CA ARG A 175 25.37 13.27 5.00
C ARG A 175 26.53 12.90 4.08
N LEU A 176 26.44 11.77 3.37
CA LEU A 176 27.53 11.27 2.52
C LEU A 176 27.49 11.86 1.10
N THR A 177 26.32 12.22 0.59
CA THR A 177 26.12 12.56 -0.83
C THR A 177 25.49 13.93 -1.05
N GLY A 178 24.86 14.53 -0.04
CA GLY A 178 24.03 15.73 -0.15
C GLY A 178 22.66 15.49 -0.80
N ILE A 179 22.33 14.25 -1.18
CA ILE A 179 21.06 13.90 -1.82
C ILE A 179 19.99 13.68 -0.74
N THR A 180 18.88 14.40 -0.85
CA THR A 180 17.73 14.31 0.05
C THR A 180 16.61 13.47 -0.55
N HIS A 181 15.67 13.03 0.31
CA HIS A 181 14.43 12.39 -0.12
C HIS A 181 13.70 13.30 -1.11
N ARG A 182 13.33 12.76 -2.28
CA ARG A 182 12.63 13.49 -3.33
C ARG A 182 11.29 14.03 -2.84
N HIS A 183 10.80 15.04 -3.55
CA HIS A 183 9.46 15.54 -3.33
C HIS A 183 8.42 14.64 -3.99
N ASP A 184 7.58 13.97 -3.19
CA ASP A 184 6.48 13.13 -3.68
C ASP A 184 5.18 13.95 -3.86
N THR A 185 4.68 14.01 -5.10
CA THR A 185 3.43 14.70 -5.46
C THR A 185 2.16 13.96 -5.05
N ALA A 186 2.25 12.70 -4.64
CA ALA A 186 1.11 11.97 -4.08
C ALA A 186 0.81 12.40 -2.63
N VAL A 187 1.76 13.05 -1.95
CA VAL A 187 1.55 13.66 -0.62
C VAL A 187 0.68 14.91 -0.73
N ARG A 188 -0.33 15.03 0.15
CA ARG A 188 -1.24 16.19 0.11
C ARG A 188 -0.47 17.48 0.40
N GLY A 189 -0.62 18.46 -0.50
CA GLY A 189 0.04 19.76 -0.39
C GLY A 189 1.32 19.89 -1.22
N ASN A 190 1.85 18.78 -1.75
CA ASN A 190 3.06 18.74 -2.57
C ASN A 190 2.79 19.03 -4.05
N GLY A 191 1.86 19.94 -4.35
CA GLY A 191 1.55 20.33 -5.73
C GLY A 191 0.87 19.25 -6.58
N PRO A 192 0.69 19.50 -7.88
CA PRO A 192 0.07 18.55 -8.80
C PRO A 192 1.04 17.42 -9.18
N GLY A 193 0.51 16.22 -9.38
CA GLY A 193 1.27 15.14 -10.01
C GLY A 193 1.57 15.41 -11.49
N PRO A 194 2.50 14.64 -12.10
CA PRO A 194 2.85 14.80 -13.50
C PRO A 194 1.65 14.71 -14.46
N HIS A 195 1.63 15.51 -15.53
CA HIS A 195 0.51 15.55 -16.48
C HIS A 195 0.17 14.20 -17.12
N TRP A 196 1.16 13.33 -17.31
CA TRP A 196 0.96 11.99 -17.87
C TRP A 196 0.12 11.07 -16.96
N LEU A 197 -0.06 11.40 -15.66
CA LEU A 197 -0.93 10.65 -14.74
C LEU A 197 -2.40 10.66 -15.15
N ASP A 198 -2.85 11.68 -15.88
CA ASP A 198 -4.26 11.78 -16.26
C ASP A 198 -4.73 10.62 -17.14
N ALA A 199 -3.81 9.95 -17.85
CA ALA A 199 -4.09 8.73 -18.62
C ALA A 199 -4.47 7.52 -17.74
N TYR A 200 -4.10 7.54 -16.45
CA TYR A 200 -4.35 6.47 -15.49
C TYR A 200 -5.53 6.75 -14.55
N ARG A 201 -6.11 7.95 -14.64
CA ARG A 201 -7.18 8.40 -13.75
C ARG A 201 -8.40 7.49 -13.91
N PRO A 202 -8.92 6.89 -12.82
CA PRO A 202 -10.12 6.07 -12.92
C PRO A 202 -11.31 6.92 -13.38
N PRO A 203 -12.23 6.37 -14.19
CA PRO A 203 -13.40 7.10 -14.66
C PRO A 203 -14.22 7.59 -13.47
N ARG A 204 -14.67 8.85 -13.53
CA ARG A 204 -15.52 9.42 -12.49
C ARG A 204 -16.83 8.62 -12.44
N PRO A 205 -17.30 8.20 -11.25
CA PRO A 205 -18.62 7.61 -11.15
C PRO A 205 -19.64 8.62 -11.69
N ALA A 206 -20.60 8.14 -12.48
CA ALA A 206 -21.68 8.98 -12.99
C ALA A 206 -22.33 9.71 -11.81
N PRO A 207 -22.65 11.01 -11.95
CA PRO A 207 -23.33 11.74 -10.90
C PRO A 207 -24.59 10.96 -10.53
N ALA A 208 -24.77 10.71 -9.23
CA ALA A 208 -25.96 10.02 -8.76
C ALA A 208 -27.17 10.80 -9.27
N ILE A 209 -28.03 10.17 -10.07
CA ILE A 209 -29.32 10.75 -10.45
C ILE A 209 -30.10 10.89 -9.15
N ILE A 210 -30.09 12.10 -8.60
CA ILE A 210 -30.95 12.45 -7.49
C ILE A 210 -32.35 12.43 -8.08
N SER A 211 -33.05 11.29 -7.95
CA SER A 211 -34.48 11.24 -8.17
C SER A 211 -35.10 12.23 -7.20
N THR A 212 -35.48 13.39 -7.73
CA THR A 212 -36.41 14.30 -7.07
C THR A 212 -37.69 13.49 -6.91
N LYS A 213 -37.90 12.90 -5.73
CA LYS A 213 -39.19 12.31 -5.40
C LYS A 213 -40.23 13.41 -5.58
N THR A 214 -41.09 13.23 -6.58
CA THR A 214 -42.30 14.01 -6.80
C THR A 214 -43.01 14.10 -5.46
N ARG A 215 -43.24 15.34 -5.02
CA ARG A 215 -43.98 15.64 -3.81
C ARG A 215 -45.41 15.15 -4.07
N CYS A 216 -45.89 14.12 -3.36
CA CYS A 216 -47.26 13.66 -3.51
C CYS A 216 -48.19 14.83 -3.14
N THR A 217 -48.92 15.36 -4.11
CA THR A 217 -50.14 16.13 -3.87
C THR A 217 -51.26 15.10 -3.71
N CYS A 218 -51.89 15.08 -2.53
CA CYS A 218 -53.08 14.27 -2.32
C CYS A 218 -54.26 15.19 -2.62
N ASP A 219 -54.84 15.10 -3.81
CA ASP A 219 -55.97 15.94 -4.23
C ASP A 219 -57.34 15.38 -3.78
N ASP A 220 -57.39 14.24 -3.07
CA ASP A 220 -58.65 13.65 -2.60
C ASP A 220 -58.56 13.10 -1.16
N CYS A 221 -58.76 13.97 -0.16
CA CYS A 221 -59.08 13.53 1.21
C CYS A 221 -60.42 14.14 1.65
N PRO A 222 -61.49 13.35 1.84
CA PRO A 222 -62.72 13.83 2.47
C PRO A 222 -62.48 13.98 3.98
N ASN A 223 -62.81 15.17 4.51
CA ASN A 223 -62.91 15.56 5.92
C ASN A 223 -62.47 14.54 6.98
N ALA A 224 -61.37 14.82 7.70
CA ALA A 224 -61.36 14.81 9.17
C ALA A 224 -60.00 15.24 9.72
N SER A 225 -60.08 16.17 10.67
CA SER A 225 -59.07 16.53 11.65
C SER A 225 -58.35 15.32 12.26
N SER A 226 -57.11 15.05 11.82
CA SER A 226 -56.09 14.46 12.69
C SER A 226 -54.69 14.83 12.17
N LYS A 227 -53.98 15.66 12.94
CA LYS A 227 -52.55 15.90 12.72
C LYS A 227 -51.80 14.66 13.22
N GLY A 228 -51.41 13.77 12.30
CA GLY A 228 -50.52 12.65 12.58
C GLY A 228 -49.50 12.48 11.44
N PRO A 229 -48.20 12.26 11.71
CA PRO A 229 -47.22 12.07 10.65
C PRO A 229 -47.41 10.70 9.98
N CYS A 230 -47.35 10.70 8.64
CA CYS A 230 -47.35 9.49 7.82
C CYS A 230 -46.20 8.55 8.27
N ALA A 231 -46.53 7.32 8.63
CA ALA A 231 -45.58 6.34 9.15
C ALA A 231 -44.44 6.07 8.15
N ARG A 232 -43.23 6.60 8.44
CA ARG A 232 -42.00 6.16 7.77
C ARG A 232 -41.67 4.74 8.24
N LYS A 233 -41.59 3.77 7.33
CA LYS A 233 -40.82 2.53 7.55
C LYS A 233 -39.41 2.94 8.01
N LYS A 234 -39.06 2.59 9.26
CA LYS A 234 -37.75 2.84 9.87
C LYS A 234 -36.66 2.24 8.97
N ARG A 235 -35.78 3.06 8.43
CA ARG A 235 -34.45 2.60 7.98
C ARG A 235 -33.60 2.37 9.23
N PRO A 236 -32.80 1.28 9.32
CA PRO A 236 -31.89 1.11 10.43
C PRO A 236 -30.87 2.25 10.46
N ALA A 237 -30.59 2.76 11.65
CA ALA A 237 -29.70 3.89 11.87
C ALA A 237 -28.28 3.54 11.39
N ARG A 238 -27.72 4.37 10.50
CA ARG A 238 -26.27 4.39 10.27
C ARG A 238 -25.60 4.99 11.50
N MET A 239 -24.73 4.21 12.12
CA MET A 239 -23.85 4.63 13.20
C MET A 239 -23.00 5.82 12.71
N LYS A 240 -23.16 6.98 13.33
CA LYS A 240 -22.33 8.16 13.06
C LYS A 240 -20.96 7.92 13.72
N TYR A 241 -19.91 7.82 12.91
CA TYR A 241 -18.54 7.96 13.41
C TYR A 241 -18.37 9.41 13.89
N VAL A 242 -18.12 9.58 15.18
CA VAL A 242 -17.75 10.87 15.77
C VAL A 242 -16.26 11.07 15.50
N GLY A 243 -15.94 11.89 14.50
CA GLY A 243 -14.59 12.41 14.33
C GLY A 243 -14.23 13.30 15.52
N ARG A 244 -13.19 12.93 16.27
CA ARG A 244 -12.59 13.82 17.28
C ARG A 244 -11.98 15.02 16.53
N LYS A 245 -12.43 16.23 16.87
CA LYS A 245 -11.79 17.49 16.49
C LYS A 245 -10.38 17.51 17.08
N ALA A 246 -9.37 17.73 16.25
CA ALA A 246 -8.04 18.12 16.70
C ALA A 246 -8.13 19.53 17.32
N ARG A 247 -7.57 19.69 18.53
CA ARG A 247 -7.36 21.01 19.17
C ARG A 247 -6.19 21.72 18.48
N PRO A 248 -6.23 23.04 18.32
CA PRO A 248 -5.05 23.83 18.00
C PRO A 248 -4.27 24.08 19.30
N THR A 249 -3.01 23.64 19.37
CA THR A 249 -2.05 24.11 20.37
C THR A 249 -1.21 25.20 19.73
N GLY A 250 -1.54 26.45 20.05
CA GLY A 250 -0.63 27.57 19.86
C GLY A 250 0.43 27.53 20.96
N HIS A 251 1.70 27.62 20.56
CA HIS A 251 2.71 28.29 21.36
C HIS A 251 3.57 29.13 20.41
N GLN A 252 3.37 30.44 20.52
CA GLN A 252 4.36 31.44 20.13
C GLN A 252 5.64 31.18 20.93
N ASN A 253 6.79 31.20 20.25
CA ASN A 253 7.98 31.84 20.79
C ASN A 253 8.63 32.66 19.69
N GLN A 254 8.52 33.97 19.86
CA GLN A 254 9.42 34.96 19.27
C GLN A 254 10.79 34.85 19.96
N LEU A 255 11.83 35.29 19.24
CA LEU A 255 13.19 35.74 19.64
C LEU A 255 14.19 35.12 18.64
N THR A 256 15.08 35.81 17.93
CA THR A 256 15.38 37.22 17.67
C THR A 256 16.42 37.21 16.54
N LYS A 257 16.49 38.30 15.76
CA LYS A 257 17.60 38.64 14.87
C LYS A 257 18.96 38.49 15.57
N VAL A 258 19.94 37.85 14.92
CA VAL A 258 21.20 38.42 14.37
C VAL A 258 21.66 37.47 13.26
#